data_AF-A0A2D6E2J4-F1
#
_entry.id   AF-A0A2D6E2J4-F1
#
_cell.length_a   1.000
_cell.length_b   1.000
_cell.length_c   1.000
_cell.angle_alpha   90.00
_cell.angle_beta   90.00
_cell.angle_gamma   90.00
#
_symmetry.space_group_name_H-M   'P 1'
#
loop_
_entity.id
_entity.type
_entity.pdbx_description
1 polymer ?
#
loop_
_entity_poly.entity_id
_entity_poly.type
_entity_poly.pdbx_seq_one_letter_code
_entity_poly.pdbx_strand_id
1 'polypeptide(L)'
;MINIKSRKERLLNNGFVVLVSVIIISIILSIGIGILNVAIKEIKIADLQEESLKAFYAADAGVDCALHYDVIPFDIAGLKPPKYPSPIFSTIPGGIPGPDVDITCSGTSLVSGTTTPSFTSCSTSLGNRSCYVTELKDSSGGPLMLGIAPNSPCVQIFVRKIWMDPPLGTKERTEIEARGKNDCNSTRAVERSLILRWQ
;
A
#
# COMPACT_ATOMS: atom_id res chain seq x y z
N MET A 1 51.63 61.70 -39.67
CA MET A 1 51.05 60.53 -40.38
C MET A 1 50.86 59.41 -39.38
N ILE A 2 49.60 59.07 -39.05
CA ILE A 2 49.27 57.98 -38.11
C ILE A 2 49.29 56.67 -38.89
N ASN A 3 50.07 55.69 -38.43
CA ASN A 3 50.26 54.40 -39.10
C ASN A 3 49.07 53.47 -38.80
N ILE A 4 48.17 53.29 -39.78
CA ILE A 4 46.90 52.56 -39.64
C ILE A 4 47.09 51.04 -39.88
N LYS A 5 48.23 50.62 -40.42
CA LYS A 5 48.44 49.24 -40.90
C LYS A 5 48.47 48.20 -39.78
N SER A 6 48.95 48.54 -38.58
CA SER A 6 49.08 47.59 -37.45
C SER A 6 47.79 47.36 -36.64
N ARG A 7 46.75 48.18 -36.83
CA ARG A 7 45.47 48.03 -36.11
C ARG A 7 44.56 46.96 -36.73
N LYS A 8 44.66 46.73 -38.04
CA LYS A 8 43.79 45.82 -38.79
C LYS A 8 44.01 44.34 -38.41
N GLU A 9 45.25 43.95 -38.10
CA GLU A 9 45.57 42.57 -37.70
C GLU A 9 45.18 42.24 -36.26
N ARG A 10 45.21 43.22 -35.34
CA ARG A 10 44.75 43.03 -33.95
C ARG A 10 43.22 42.89 -33.84
N LEU A 11 42.46 43.50 -34.76
CA LEU A 11 41.01 43.37 -34.81
C LEU A 11 40.54 41.99 -35.31
N LEU A 12 41.29 41.38 -36.23
CA LEU A 12 40.99 40.02 -36.74
C LEU A 12 41.22 38.92 -35.70
N ASN A 13 42.26 39.04 -34.87
CA ASN A 13 42.55 38.05 -33.81
C ASN A 13 41.55 38.10 -32.65
N ASN A 14 40.92 39.25 -32.39
CA ASN A 14 39.96 39.40 -31.28
C ASN A 14 38.55 38.91 -31.63
N GLY A 15 38.17 38.86 -32.91
CA GLY A 15 36.85 38.39 -33.35
C GLY A 15 36.65 36.87 -33.26
N PHE A 16 37.72 36.10 -33.48
CA PHE A 16 37.68 34.64 -33.42
C PHE A 16 37.36 34.12 -32.00
N VAL A 17 37.94 34.77 -30.98
CA VAL A 17 37.72 34.43 -29.57
C VAL A 17 36.25 34.60 -29.16
N VAL A 18 35.58 35.64 -29.66
CA VAL A 18 34.15 35.87 -29.38
C VAL A 18 33.29 34.73 -29.95
N LEU A 19 33.59 34.28 -31.16
CA LEU A 19 32.83 33.20 -31.83
C LEU A 19 32.98 31.86 -31.10
N VAL A 20 34.20 31.52 -30.69
CA VAL A 20 34.49 30.32 -29.88
C VAL A 20 33.78 30.40 -28.52
N SER A 21 33.79 31.57 -27.88
CA SER A 21 33.14 31.76 -26.57
C SER A 21 31.63 31.52 -26.64
N VAL A 22 30.95 32.01 -27.70
CA VAL A 22 29.50 31.82 -27.88
C VAL A 22 29.15 30.34 -28.11
N ILE A 23 29.99 29.59 -28.83
CA ILE A 23 29.80 28.14 -29.02
C ILE A 23 29.92 27.38 -27.70
N ILE A 24 30.92 27.72 -26.87
CA ILE A 24 31.09 27.07 -25.57
C ILE A 24 29.90 27.38 -24.65
N ILE A 25 29.45 28.64 -24.61
CA ILE A 25 28.29 29.06 -23.82
C ILE A 25 27.02 28.34 -24.29
N SER A 26 26.81 28.15 -25.60
CA SER A 26 25.63 27.46 -26.11
C SER A 26 25.61 25.97 -25.75
N ILE A 27 26.77 25.30 -25.76
CA ILE A 27 26.90 23.90 -25.31
C ILE A 27 26.60 23.78 -23.81
N ILE A 28 27.20 24.64 -22.98
CA ILE A 28 26.97 24.63 -21.53
C ILE A 28 25.49 24.91 -21.22
N LEU A 29 24.89 25.87 -21.91
CA LEU A 29 23.47 26.20 -21.76
C LEU A 29 22.56 25.03 -22.17
N SER A 30 22.89 24.33 -23.26
CA SER A 30 22.15 23.15 -23.71
C SER A 30 22.16 22.03 -22.66
N ILE A 31 23.31 21.78 -22.03
CA ILE A 31 23.44 20.81 -20.94
C ILE A 31 22.63 21.26 -19.72
N GLY A 32 22.71 22.55 -19.35
CA GLY A 32 21.95 23.12 -18.23
C GLY A 32 20.43 22.96 -18.40
N ILE A 33 19.91 23.23 -19.60
CA ILE A 33 18.50 23.01 -19.94
C ILE A 33 18.15 21.52 -19.88
N GLY A 34 19.05 20.65 -20.34
CA GLY A 34 18.90 19.19 -20.24
C GLY A 34 18.70 18.73 -18.80
N ILE A 35 19.55 19.17 -17.88
CA ILE A 35 19.48 18.82 -16.45
C ILE A 35 18.21 19.39 -15.82
N LEU A 36 17.85 20.65 -16.11
CA LEU A 36 16.63 21.26 -15.57
C LEU A 36 15.37 20.47 -15.97
N ASN A 37 15.31 19.99 -17.21
CA ASN A 37 14.19 19.17 -17.69
C ASN A 37 14.09 17.82 -16.96
N VAL A 38 15.23 17.24 -16.57
CA VAL A 38 15.25 16.00 -15.77
C VAL A 38 14.77 16.30 -14.35
N ALA A 39 15.30 17.34 -13.70
CA ALA A 39 14.92 17.72 -12.33
C ALA A 39 13.41 18.00 -12.21
N ILE A 40 12.80 18.69 -13.19
CA ILE A 40 11.35 18.94 -13.19
C ILE A 40 10.55 17.63 -13.27
N LYS A 41 11.04 16.62 -13.99
CA LYS A 41 10.38 15.31 -14.07
C LYS A 41 10.55 14.54 -12.77
N GLU A 42 11.72 14.58 -12.15
CA GLU A 42 11.98 13.93 -10.87
C GLU A 42 11.06 14.44 -9.76
N ILE A 43 10.81 15.75 -9.68
CA ILE A 43 9.87 16.33 -8.70
C ILE A 43 8.46 15.73 -8.87
N LYS A 44 8.00 15.56 -10.12
CA LYS A 44 6.68 14.95 -10.37
C LYS A 44 6.63 13.47 -9.98
N ILE A 45 7.72 12.74 -10.16
CA ILE A 45 7.80 11.33 -9.75
C ILE A 45 7.87 11.22 -8.23
N ALA A 46 8.55 12.15 -7.55
CA ALA A 46 8.64 12.18 -6.09
C ALA A 46 7.26 12.34 -5.44
N ASP A 47 6.40 13.19 -6.01
CA ASP A 47 5.00 13.36 -5.54
C ASP A 47 4.20 12.05 -5.63
N LEU A 48 4.29 11.36 -6.78
CA LEU A 48 3.66 10.04 -6.97
C LEU A 48 4.23 8.96 -6.03
N GLN A 49 5.51 9.07 -5.67
CA GLN A 49 6.15 8.18 -4.73
C GLN A 49 5.63 8.41 -3.30
N GLU A 50 5.43 9.66 -2.88
CA GLU A 50 4.82 9.98 -1.59
C GLU A 50 3.41 9.40 -1.48
N GLU A 51 2.57 9.60 -2.50
CA GLU A 51 1.22 9.04 -2.53
C GLU A 51 1.22 7.50 -2.53
N SER A 52 2.19 6.89 -3.21
CA SER A 52 2.38 5.43 -3.15
C SER A 52 2.81 4.95 -1.76
N LEU A 53 3.64 5.71 -1.04
CA LEU A 53 4.07 5.38 0.32
C LEU A 53 2.90 5.46 1.29
N LYS A 54 2.05 6.49 1.21
CA LYS A 54 0.83 6.60 2.03
C LYS A 54 -0.08 5.37 1.87
N ALA A 55 -0.34 4.98 0.62
CA ALA A 55 -1.14 3.78 0.33
C ALA A 55 -0.47 2.49 0.85
N PHE A 56 0.85 2.39 0.74
CA PHE A 56 1.59 1.22 1.22
C PHE A 56 1.58 1.12 2.75
N TYR A 57 1.86 2.22 3.47
CA TYR A 57 1.76 2.27 4.92
C TYR A 57 0.36 1.93 5.43
N ALA A 58 -0.68 2.36 4.70
CA ALA A 58 -2.04 2.01 5.03
C ALA A 58 -2.30 0.50 4.91
N ALA A 59 -1.80 -0.12 3.83
CA ALA A 59 -1.88 -1.56 3.65
C ALA A 59 -1.14 -2.31 4.77
N ASP A 60 0.06 -1.86 5.12
CA ASP A 60 0.92 -2.47 6.16
C ASP A 60 0.23 -2.45 7.53
N ALA A 61 -0.32 -1.30 7.93
CA ALA A 61 -1.10 -1.18 9.16
C ALA A 61 -2.34 -2.10 9.18
N GLY A 62 -3.01 -2.27 8.03
CA GLY A 62 -4.16 -3.18 7.93
C GLY A 62 -3.76 -4.65 8.04
N VAL A 63 -2.64 -5.04 7.42
CA VAL A 63 -2.06 -6.37 7.57
C VAL A 63 -1.69 -6.65 9.02
N ASP A 64 -0.96 -5.74 9.66
CA ASP A 64 -0.53 -5.88 11.06
C ASP A 64 -1.72 -6.02 11.99
N CYS A 65 -2.80 -5.27 11.75
CA CYS A 65 -3.98 -5.39 12.56
C CYS A 65 -4.68 -6.75 12.41
N ALA A 66 -4.90 -7.21 11.17
CA ALA A 66 -5.51 -8.52 10.95
C ALA A 66 -4.59 -9.65 11.45
N LEU A 67 -3.28 -9.53 11.30
CA LEU A 67 -2.33 -10.51 11.83
C LEU A 67 -2.37 -10.56 13.35
N HIS A 68 -2.40 -9.40 14.02
CA HIS A 68 -2.48 -9.31 15.48
C HIS A 68 -3.69 -10.09 16.01
N TYR A 69 -4.86 -9.89 15.43
CA TYR A 69 -6.08 -10.58 15.84
C TYR A 69 -6.18 -12.04 15.36
N ASP A 70 -5.38 -12.45 14.37
CA ASP A 70 -5.28 -13.86 13.96
C ASP A 70 -4.37 -14.67 14.90
N VAL A 71 -3.29 -14.07 15.43
CA VAL A 71 -2.33 -14.81 16.28
C VAL A 71 -2.72 -14.84 17.76
N ILE A 72 -3.60 -13.94 18.21
CA ILE A 72 -3.96 -13.85 19.64
C ILE A 72 -4.98 -14.93 20.02
N PRO A 73 -4.71 -15.70 21.10
CA PRO A 73 -5.71 -16.56 21.73
C PRO A 73 -6.92 -15.77 22.23
N PHE A 74 -8.11 -16.13 21.77
CA PHE A 74 -9.34 -15.64 22.38
C PHE A 74 -9.78 -16.59 23.52
N ASP A 75 -9.90 -16.05 24.74
CA ASP A 75 -10.43 -16.78 25.91
C ASP A 75 -11.94 -16.58 26.01
N ILE A 76 -12.70 -17.61 25.67
CA ILE A 76 -14.14 -17.68 25.91
C ILE A 76 -14.36 -18.01 27.40
N ALA A 77 -14.64 -16.98 28.20
CA ALA A 77 -15.20 -17.07 29.55
C ALA A 77 -14.34 -17.74 30.64
N GLY A 78 -13.03 -17.49 30.68
CA GLY A 78 -12.18 -17.84 31.83
C GLY A 78 -11.96 -19.35 32.00
N LEU A 79 -12.25 -20.12 30.95
CA LEU A 79 -11.86 -21.52 30.86
C LEU A 79 -10.40 -21.55 30.42
N LYS A 80 -9.52 -21.88 31.37
CA LYS A 80 -8.09 -22.23 31.16
C LYS A 80 -7.91 -22.92 29.79
N PRO A 81 -6.92 -22.49 28.98
CA PRO A 81 -7.10 -22.25 27.55
C PRO A 81 -7.53 -23.52 26.80
N PRO A 82 -8.37 -23.38 25.74
CA PRO A 82 -8.51 -24.47 24.78
C PRO A 82 -7.11 -24.85 24.29
N LYS A 83 -6.85 -26.15 24.25
CA LYS A 83 -5.59 -26.79 23.81
C LYS A 83 -5.12 -26.35 22.41
N TYR A 84 -5.95 -25.58 21.70
CA TYR A 84 -5.61 -24.81 20.51
C TYR A 84 -6.28 -23.43 20.65
N PRO A 85 -5.53 -22.32 20.77
CA PRO A 85 -6.11 -20.99 20.67
C PRO A 85 -6.64 -20.84 19.24
N SER A 86 -7.95 -20.80 19.08
CA SER A 86 -8.55 -20.57 17.78
C SER A 86 -8.52 -19.05 17.52
N PRO A 87 -7.85 -18.57 16.44
CA PRO A 87 -7.87 -17.17 16.04
C PRO A 87 -9.28 -16.55 16.07
N ILE A 88 -9.40 -15.23 16.21
CA ILE A 88 -10.71 -14.55 16.03
C ILE A 88 -11.28 -14.82 14.62
N PHE A 89 -10.40 -15.04 13.64
CA PHE A 89 -10.76 -15.43 12.27
C PHE A 89 -10.80 -16.96 12.05
N SER A 90 -10.79 -17.76 13.11
CA SER A 90 -10.86 -19.21 13.01
C SER A 90 -12.24 -19.66 12.55
N THR A 91 -12.27 -20.67 11.69
CA THR A 91 -13.50 -21.36 11.34
C THR A 91 -13.49 -22.72 12.01
N ILE A 92 -14.38 -22.95 12.98
CA ILE A 92 -14.62 -24.31 13.48
C ILE A 92 -15.39 -25.06 12.38
N PRO A 93 -15.03 -26.32 12.03
CA PRO A 93 -15.86 -27.16 11.18
C PRO A 93 -17.25 -27.30 11.80
N GLY A 94 -18.25 -26.66 11.20
CA GLY A 94 -19.62 -26.61 11.76
C GLY A 94 -20.30 -25.24 11.69
N GLY A 95 -19.60 -24.19 11.24
CA GLY A 95 -20.25 -22.90 10.94
C GLY A 95 -20.76 -22.14 12.16
N ILE A 96 -20.20 -22.40 13.34
CA ILE A 96 -20.44 -21.53 14.50
C ILE A 96 -19.62 -20.27 14.25
N PRO A 97 -20.24 -19.08 14.09
CA PRO A 97 -19.51 -17.83 13.99
C PRO A 97 -18.64 -17.67 15.24
N GLY A 98 -17.43 -17.15 15.05
CA GLY A 98 -16.59 -16.75 16.19
C GLY A 98 -17.35 -15.78 17.12
N PRO A 99 -16.92 -15.65 18.39
CA PRO A 99 -17.55 -14.72 19.32
C PRO A 99 -17.54 -13.28 18.78
N ASP A 100 -18.56 -12.50 19.13
CA ASP A 100 -18.62 -11.06 18.82
C ASP A 100 -17.44 -10.36 19.51
N VAL A 101 -16.42 -10.00 18.73
CA VAL A 101 -15.25 -9.28 19.22
C VAL A 101 -15.17 -7.93 18.51
N ASP A 102 -15.13 -6.87 19.30
CA ASP A 102 -14.78 -5.54 18.81
C ASP A 102 -13.31 -5.55 18.38
N ILE A 103 -13.08 -5.49 17.07
CA ILE A 103 -11.75 -5.34 16.48
C ILE A 103 -11.46 -3.85 16.40
N THR A 104 -10.42 -3.40 17.11
CA THR A 104 -10.00 -2.00 17.08
C THR A 104 -8.61 -1.91 16.45
N CYS A 105 -8.51 -1.20 15.33
CA CYS A 105 -7.25 -0.94 14.64
C CYS A 105 -7.02 0.56 14.63
N SER A 106 -5.83 1.04 14.98
CA SER A 106 -5.53 2.49 14.93
C SER A 106 -6.54 3.40 15.68
N GLY A 107 -7.16 2.88 16.76
CA GLY A 107 -8.15 3.60 17.56
C GLY A 107 -9.55 3.69 16.94
N THR A 108 -9.77 3.10 15.75
CA THR A 108 -11.09 2.97 15.13
C THR A 108 -11.60 1.55 15.31
N SER A 109 -12.84 1.43 15.83
CA SER A 109 -13.52 0.15 15.93
C SER A 109 -14.09 -0.21 14.56
N LEU A 110 -13.71 -1.38 14.06
CA LEU A 110 -14.25 -1.96 12.84
C LEU A 110 -15.60 -2.59 13.17
N VAL A 111 -16.69 -2.05 12.62
CA VAL A 111 -18.03 -2.55 12.86
C VAL A 111 -18.74 -2.70 11.51
N SER A 112 -19.08 -3.91 11.08
CA SER A 112 -20.12 -4.05 10.07
C SER A 112 -21.45 -4.18 10.80
N GLY A 113 -22.47 -3.43 10.38
CA GLY A 113 -23.78 -3.36 11.04
C GLY A 113 -24.24 -4.71 11.62
N THR A 114 -24.56 -4.71 12.91
CA THR A 114 -25.00 -5.87 13.71
C THR A 114 -24.04 -7.07 13.66
N THR A 115 -23.17 -7.17 14.67
CA THR A 115 -22.67 -8.43 15.24
C THR A 115 -22.19 -9.48 14.23
N THR A 116 -21.23 -9.18 13.34
CA THR A 116 -20.35 -10.22 12.76
C THR A 116 -19.33 -9.64 11.77
N PRO A 117 -18.09 -10.19 11.68
CA PRO A 117 -17.37 -10.18 10.41
C PRO A 117 -18.24 -10.88 9.37
N SER A 118 -18.48 -10.26 8.22
CA SER A 118 -19.36 -10.84 7.19
C SER A 118 -18.79 -12.17 6.67
N PHE A 119 -19.25 -13.28 7.23
CA PHE A 119 -18.82 -14.63 6.88
C PHE A 119 -19.46 -15.02 5.54
N THR A 120 -18.66 -15.01 4.46
CA THR A 120 -19.10 -15.58 3.17
C THR A 120 -18.80 -17.09 3.08
N SER A 121 -19.83 -17.95 3.18
CA SER A 121 -19.85 -19.44 3.14
C SER A 121 -18.64 -20.19 2.54
N CYS A 122 -18.18 -21.31 3.14
CA CYS A 122 -17.24 -22.24 2.46
C CYS A 122 -17.90 -22.83 1.20
N SER A 123 -17.18 -22.84 0.07
CA SER A 123 -17.56 -23.61 -1.12
C SER A 123 -16.54 -24.70 -1.39
N THR A 124 -17.03 -25.90 -1.73
CA THR A 124 -16.19 -27.02 -2.14
C THR A 124 -16.03 -27.00 -3.66
N SER A 125 -14.79 -27.01 -4.14
CA SER A 125 -14.48 -27.15 -5.56
C SER A 125 -13.32 -28.13 -5.71
N LEU A 126 -13.58 -29.28 -6.36
CA LEU A 126 -12.57 -30.22 -6.85
C LEU A 126 -11.52 -30.67 -5.79
N GLY A 127 -11.96 -31.02 -4.57
CA GLY A 127 -11.07 -31.53 -3.51
C GLY A 127 -10.36 -30.46 -2.67
N ASN A 128 -10.53 -29.17 -2.99
CA ASN A 128 -10.13 -28.06 -2.14
C ASN A 128 -11.37 -27.42 -1.48
N ARG A 129 -11.28 -27.15 -0.18
CA ARG A 129 -12.32 -26.48 0.60
C ARG A 129 -11.85 -25.06 0.95
N SER A 130 -12.18 -24.09 0.11
CA SER A 130 -11.91 -22.68 0.42
C SER A 130 -12.95 -22.17 1.41
N CYS A 131 -12.52 -21.72 2.59
CA CYS A 131 -13.40 -21.27 3.65
C CYS A 131 -13.22 -19.78 3.95
N TYR A 132 -14.29 -19.04 3.63
CA TYR A 132 -14.57 -17.69 4.07
C TYR A 132 -13.53 -16.60 3.74
N VAL A 133 -14.03 -15.52 3.16
CA VAL A 133 -13.37 -14.22 3.09
C VAL A 133 -14.04 -13.35 4.14
N THR A 134 -13.31 -12.97 5.18
CA THR A 134 -13.75 -11.96 6.14
C THR A 134 -13.27 -10.61 5.64
N GLU A 135 -14.21 -9.74 5.29
CA GLU A 135 -13.92 -8.35 4.98
C GLU A 135 -14.07 -7.49 6.24
N LEU A 136 -13.00 -6.82 6.65
CA LEU A 136 -13.02 -5.88 7.78
C LEU A 136 -13.44 -4.50 7.27
N LYS A 137 -14.51 -3.96 7.85
CA LYS A 137 -15.08 -2.65 7.52
C LYS A 137 -15.22 -1.81 8.79
N ASP A 138 -15.12 -0.50 8.64
CA ASP A 138 -15.50 0.46 9.67
C ASP A 138 -17.01 0.42 9.92
N SER A 139 -17.46 0.97 11.07
CA SER A 139 -18.84 1.19 11.52
C SER A 139 -19.80 1.73 10.48
N SER A 140 -19.28 2.48 9.52
CA SER A 140 -20.01 3.03 8.38
C SER A 140 -20.23 2.03 7.23
N GLY A 141 -19.69 0.82 7.31
CA GLY A 141 -19.59 -0.14 6.20
C GLY A 141 -18.53 0.24 5.15
N GLY A 142 -17.70 1.24 5.44
CA GLY A 142 -16.59 1.71 4.60
C GLY A 142 -15.25 1.04 4.91
N PRO A 143 -14.19 1.36 4.15
CA PRO A 143 -12.83 0.94 4.48
C PRO A 143 -12.36 1.58 5.79
N LEU A 144 -11.37 0.97 6.45
CA LEU A 144 -10.78 1.47 7.67
C LEU A 144 -10.01 2.76 7.41
N MET A 145 -10.50 3.89 7.92
CA MET A 145 -9.82 5.18 7.84
C MET A 145 -8.67 5.25 8.85
N LEU A 146 -7.47 5.61 8.40
CA LEU A 146 -6.27 5.79 9.23
C LEU A 146 -6.05 7.27 9.60
N GLY A 147 -7.13 8.04 9.68
CA GLY A 147 -7.13 9.44 10.03
C GLY A 147 -8.53 10.07 9.92
N ILE A 148 -8.70 11.25 10.53
CA ILE A 148 -9.96 11.98 10.61
C ILE A 148 -10.13 13.08 9.55
N ALA A 149 -9.15 13.23 8.66
CA ALA A 149 -9.18 14.22 7.59
C ALA A 149 -9.96 13.70 6.36
N PRO A 150 -10.55 14.58 5.52
CA PRO A 150 -11.33 14.16 4.35
C PRO A 150 -10.51 13.43 3.26
N ASN A 151 -9.19 13.65 3.23
CA ASN A 151 -8.22 12.97 2.35
C ASN A 151 -7.34 12.01 3.17
N SER A 152 -7.91 11.36 4.18
CA SER A 152 -7.17 10.37 4.96
C SER A 152 -6.92 9.11 4.12
N PRO A 153 -5.79 8.43 4.35
CA PRO A 153 -5.57 7.12 3.79
C PRO A 153 -6.48 6.10 4.48
N CYS A 154 -6.82 5.03 3.77
CA CYS A 154 -7.60 3.93 4.33
C CYS A 154 -7.11 2.60 3.81
N VAL A 155 -7.59 1.56 4.48
CA VAL A 155 -7.29 0.18 4.14
C VAL A 155 -8.54 -0.68 4.17
N GLN A 156 -8.64 -1.57 3.19
CA GLN A 156 -9.65 -2.61 3.13
C GLN A 156 -8.96 -3.95 3.35
N ILE A 157 -9.39 -4.71 4.35
CA ILE A 157 -8.69 -5.93 4.78
C ILE A 157 -9.57 -7.14 4.51
N PHE A 158 -8.98 -8.16 3.92
CA PHE A 158 -9.59 -9.43 3.60
C PHE A 158 -8.78 -10.55 4.23
N VAL A 159 -9.40 -11.31 5.13
CA VAL A 159 -8.80 -12.51 5.72
C VAL A 159 -9.43 -13.74 5.05
N ARG A 160 -8.60 -14.65 4.54
CA ARG A 160 -9.02 -15.87 3.86
C ARG A 160 -8.40 -17.09 4.52
N LYS A 161 -9.21 -18.13 4.77
CA LYS A 161 -8.74 -19.40 5.33
C LYS A 161 -9.01 -20.53 4.33
N ILE A 162 -7.96 -21.13 3.77
CA ILE A 162 -8.08 -22.18 2.77
C ILE A 162 -7.77 -23.52 3.43
N TRP A 163 -8.70 -24.46 3.38
CA TRP A 163 -8.48 -25.83 3.83
C TRP A 163 -8.28 -26.73 2.62
N MET A 164 -7.15 -27.41 2.59
CA MET A 164 -6.92 -28.46 1.61
C MET A 164 -7.22 -29.79 2.29
N ASP A 165 -8.12 -30.58 1.71
CA ASP A 165 -8.44 -31.94 2.16
C ASP A 165 -7.81 -32.99 1.21
N PRO A 166 -6.50 -33.29 1.28
CA PRO A 166 -5.90 -34.45 0.65
C PRO A 166 -5.99 -35.72 1.54
N PRO A 167 -5.77 -36.93 1.01
CA PRO A 167 -6.02 -38.22 1.70
C PRO A 167 -5.23 -38.50 3.00
N LEU A 168 -4.44 -37.55 3.51
CA LEU A 168 -3.54 -37.74 4.68
C LEU A 168 -3.62 -36.61 5.73
N GLY A 169 -4.58 -35.68 5.65
CA GLY A 169 -4.83 -34.70 6.72
C GLY A 169 -5.24 -33.31 6.23
N THR A 170 -5.93 -32.57 7.09
CA THR A 170 -6.38 -31.19 6.86
C THR A 170 -5.20 -30.22 6.95
N LYS A 171 -4.94 -29.46 5.89
CA LYS A 171 -3.91 -28.42 5.89
C LYS A 171 -4.56 -27.05 5.76
N GLU A 172 -4.39 -26.23 6.80
CA GLU A 172 -4.91 -24.85 6.85
C GLU A 172 -3.87 -23.91 6.23
N ARG A 173 -4.32 -23.04 5.32
CA ARG A 173 -3.54 -21.92 4.81
C ARG A 173 -4.29 -20.64 5.13
N THR A 174 -3.62 -19.70 5.79
CA THR A 174 -4.16 -18.37 6.03
C THR A 174 -3.58 -17.40 5.02
N GLU A 175 -4.44 -16.53 4.49
CA GLU A 175 -4.08 -15.44 3.61
C GLU A 175 -4.73 -14.14 4.11
N ILE A 176 -3.92 -13.13 4.40
CA ILE A 176 -4.39 -11.79 4.72
C ILE A 176 -4.03 -10.89 3.55
N GLU A 177 -5.03 -10.28 2.94
CA GLU A 177 -4.87 -9.27 1.89
C GLU A 177 -5.34 -7.93 2.43
N ALA A 178 -4.46 -6.93 2.46
CA ALA A 178 -4.82 -5.55 2.79
C ALA A 178 -4.61 -4.66 1.58
N ARG A 179 -5.63 -3.86 1.23
CA ARG A 179 -5.60 -2.91 0.12
C ARG A 179 -5.64 -1.49 0.68
N GLY A 180 -4.50 -0.83 0.67
CA GLY A 180 -4.35 0.54 1.14
C GLY A 180 -4.52 1.54 0.01
N LYS A 181 -5.20 2.66 0.31
CA LYS A 181 -5.36 3.82 -0.57
C LYS A 181 -4.80 5.05 0.11
N ASN A 182 -4.18 5.94 -0.67
CA ASN A 182 -3.70 7.23 -0.20
C ASN A 182 -4.83 8.18 0.20
N ASP A 183 -5.96 8.10 -0.52
CA ASP A 183 -7.18 8.88 -0.30
C ASP A 183 -8.40 7.99 -0.59
N CYS A 184 -9.31 7.92 0.37
CA CYS A 184 -10.47 7.03 0.33
C CYS A 184 -11.63 7.56 -0.50
N ASN A 185 -11.73 8.88 -0.61
CA ASN A 185 -12.85 9.56 -1.26
C ASN A 185 -12.51 9.93 -2.70
N SER A 186 -11.23 9.92 -3.08
CA SER A 186 -10.79 10.23 -4.43
C SER A 186 -10.98 9.06 -5.41
N THR A 187 -11.48 9.37 -6.60
CA THR A 187 -11.54 8.43 -7.73
C THR A 187 -10.18 8.26 -8.43
N ARG A 188 -9.23 9.15 -8.17
CA ARG A 188 -7.85 9.10 -8.66
C ARG A 188 -6.89 8.86 -7.51
N ALA A 189 -7.21 7.87 -6.69
CA ALA A 189 -6.37 7.41 -5.59
C ALA A 189 -5.30 6.42 -6.09
N VAL A 190 -4.12 6.46 -5.47
CA VAL A 190 -3.10 5.42 -5.60
C VAL A 190 -3.46 4.29 -4.64
N GLU A 191 -3.47 3.07 -5.15
CA GLU A 191 -3.73 1.86 -4.37
C GLU A 191 -2.49 0.97 -4.33
N ARG A 192 -2.17 0.44 -3.15
CA ARG A 192 -1.12 -0.54 -2.92
C ARG A 192 -1.70 -1.68 -2.08
N SER A 193 -1.40 -2.92 -2.46
CA SER A 193 -1.86 -4.10 -1.71
C SER A 193 -0.70 -4.91 -1.14
N LEU A 194 -0.93 -5.48 0.03
CA LEU A 194 -0.05 -6.42 0.69
C LEU A 194 -0.81 -7.72 0.93
N ILE A 195 -0.13 -8.83 0.66
CA ILE A 195 -0.69 -10.16 0.83
C ILE A 195 0.28 -11.01 1.65
N LEU A 196 -0.11 -11.37 2.87
CA LEU A 196 0.59 -12.34 3.70
C LEU A 196 -0.04 -13.71 3.55
N ARG A 197 0.78 -14.74 3.39
CA ARG A 197 0.34 -16.14 3.27
C ARG A 197 1.21 -17.04 4.12
N TRP A 198 0.57 -17.90 4.92
CA TRP A 198 1.26 -18.93 5.69
C TRP A 198 0.37 -20.16 5.87
N GLN A 199 0.95 -21.25 6.36
CA GLN A 199 0.41 -22.61 6.33
C GLN A 199 1.14 -23.53 7.31
#